data_AF-A0A3M1E5T0-F1
#
_entry.id   AF-A0A3M1E5T0-F1
#
_cell.length_a   1.000
_cell.length_b   1.000
_cell.length_c   1.000
_cell.angle_alpha   90.00
_cell.angle_beta   90.00
_cell.angle_gamma   90.00
#
_symmetry.space_group_name_H-M   'P 1'
#
loop_
_entity.id
_entity.type
_entity.pdbx_description
1 polymer ?
#
loop_
_entity_poly.entity_id
_entity_poly.type
_entity_poly.pdbx_seq_one_letter_code
_entity_poly.pdbx_strand_id
1 'polypeptide(L)'
;MSNRCSYAAAWIGAAMGVMAILSGCEKKSTDPSDPKVIERVRAKLVEADAADGATDKVVSKCAGCSLRMDGSDEYALTAHGFTLHFCSEECRDRFHKDLTRAILDLKIPKP
;
A
#
# COMPACT_ATOMS: atom_id res chain seq x y z
N MET A 1 18.83 -18.62 7.31
CA MET A 1 17.63 -18.03 7.93
C MET A 1 17.03 -19.02 8.91
N SER A 2 17.09 -18.69 10.20
CA SER A 2 16.70 -19.55 11.33
C SER A 2 15.19 -19.82 11.32
N ASN A 3 14.70 -21.05 11.14
CA ASN A 3 14.70 -22.24 12.02
C ASN A 3 13.58 -22.27 13.09
N ARG A 4 12.75 -23.31 12.96
CA ARG A 4 12.05 -24.10 14.01
C ARG A 4 10.80 -23.48 14.66
N CYS A 5 9.63 -23.95 14.21
CA CYS A 5 8.51 -24.23 15.12
C CYS A 5 8.52 -25.73 15.41
N SER A 6 9.29 -26.12 16.43
CA SER A 6 9.21 -27.44 17.05
C SER A 6 7.83 -27.62 17.70
N TYR A 7 7.02 -28.53 17.17
CA TYR A 7 5.87 -29.05 17.89
C TYR A 7 6.36 -30.12 18.87
N ALA A 8 6.56 -29.71 20.12
CA ALA A 8 6.72 -30.61 21.24
C ALA A 8 6.01 -30.01 22.45
N ALA A 9 4.89 -30.60 22.85
CA ALA A 9 4.46 -30.75 24.24
C ALA A 9 3.10 -31.46 24.28
N ALA A 10 3.16 -32.77 24.48
CA ALA A 10 2.10 -33.50 25.17
C ALA A 10 2.03 -33.05 26.65
N TRP A 11 0.85 -33.26 27.25
CA TRP A 11 0.50 -33.24 28.68
C TRP A 11 -0.19 -32.00 29.27
N ILE A 12 -1.06 -32.32 30.25
CA ILE A 12 -1.89 -31.49 31.15
C ILE A 12 -3.29 -31.24 30.54
N GLY A 13 -4.38 -31.82 31.04
CA GLY A 13 -4.73 -32.06 32.44
C GLY A 13 -5.86 -31.10 32.81
N ALA A 14 -7.00 -31.64 33.23
CA ALA A 14 -8.24 -30.93 33.51
C ALA A 14 -8.12 -29.77 34.51
N ALA A 15 -8.75 -28.63 34.23
CA ALA A 15 -9.44 -27.78 35.20
C ALA A 15 -10.11 -26.58 34.50
N MET A 16 -11.32 -26.26 34.96
CA MET A 16 -12.14 -25.11 34.61
C MET A 16 -11.37 -23.78 34.72
N GLY A 17 -11.60 -22.86 33.78
CA GLY A 17 -11.10 -21.49 33.94
C GLY A 17 -11.27 -20.58 32.72
N VAL A 18 -12.27 -19.70 32.80
CA VAL A 18 -12.28 -18.35 32.22
C VAL A 18 -12.25 -18.25 30.68
N MET A 19 -13.48 -18.15 30.14
CA MET A 19 -13.97 -17.01 29.36
C MET A 19 -12.94 -16.19 28.56
N ALA A 20 -13.03 -16.34 27.23
CA ALA A 20 -12.87 -15.29 26.22
C ALA A 20 -11.69 -14.32 26.37
N ILE A 21 -10.55 -14.67 25.78
CA ILE A 21 -9.61 -13.66 25.26
C ILE A 21 -9.88 -13.51 23.75
N LEU A 22 -11.01 -12.88 23.42
CA LEU A 22 -11.21 -12.24 22.11
C LEU A 22 -10.52 -10.87 22.14
N SER A 23 -9.19 -10.88 22.18
CA SER A 23 -8.36 -9.70 21.89
C SER A 23 -7.38 -10.04 20.79
N GLY A 24 -7.94 -10.46 19.65
CA GLY A 24 -7.25 -10.29 18.39
C GLY A 24 -7.24 -8.79 18.08
N CYS A 25 -6.18 -8.10 18.49
CA CYS A 25 -5.79 -6.85 17.87
C CYS A 25 -5.83 -7.08 16.35
N GLU A 26 -6.85 -6.52 15.68
CA GLU A 26 -6.91 -6.46 14.24
C GLU A 26 -5.78 -5.53 13.81
N LYS A 27 -4.56 -6.09 13.74
CA LYS A 27 -3.40 -5.42 13.17
C LYS A 27 -3.82 -5.05 11.77
N LYS A 28 -4.06 -3.75 11.52
CA LYS A 28 -4.14 -3.20 10.17
C LYS A 28 -2.99 -3.82 9.39
N SER A 29 -3.30 -4.72 8.45
CA SER A 29 -2.29 -5.34 7.62
C SER A 29 -1.53 -4.24 6.90
N THR A 30 -0.27 -4.04 7.30
CA THR A 30 0.71 -3.17 6.65
C THR A 30 1.63 -3.96 5.73
N ASP A 31 1.32 -5.24 5.51
CA ASP A 31 2.12 -6.10 4.67
C ASP A 31 1.86 -5.76 3.18
N PRO A 32 2.89 -5.36 2.40
CA PRO A 32 2.75 -5.00 0.99
C PRO A 32 2.26 -6.15 0.11
N SER A 33 2.39 -7.40 0.57
CA SER A 33 1.96 -8.60 -0.16
C SER A 33 0.56 -9.09 0.23
N ASP A 34 -0.10 -8.45 1.21
CA ASP A 34 -1.50 -8.77 1.55
C ASP A 34 -2.41 -8.42 0.36
N PRO A 35 -3.20 -9.37 -0.17
CA PRO A 35 -4.14 -9.11 -1.27
C PRO A 35 -5.10 -7.95 -1.01
N LYS A 36 -5.54 -7.74 0.25
CA LYS A 36 -6.40 -6.61 0.64
C LYS A 36 -5.65 -5.27 0.58
N VAL A 37 -4.34 -5.27 0.80
CA VAL A 37 -3.51 -4.06 0.64
C VAL A 37 -3.36 -3.76 -0.85
N ILE A 38 -3.03 -4.77 -1.66
CA ILE A 38 -2.87 -4.64 -3.11
C ILE A 38 -4.15 -4.08 -3.75
N GLU A 39 -5.33 -4.57 -3.35
CA GLU A 39 -6.60 -4.07 -3.88
C GLU A 39 -6.85 -2.60 -3.50
N ARG A 40 -6.54 -2.20 -2.26
CA ARG A 40 -6.66 -0.80 -1.83
C ARG A 40 -5.69 0.12 -2.59
N VAL A 41 -4.47 -0.33 -2.84
CA VAL A 41 -3.48 0.39 -3.64
C VAL A 41 -3.99 0.60 -5.06
N ARG A 42 -4.50 -0.46 -5.70
CA ARG A 42 -5.08 -0.37 -7.04
C ARG A 42 -6.29 0.57 -7.08
N ALA A 43 -7.20 0.49 -6.11
CA ALA A 43 -8.34 1.40 -6.03
C ALA A 43 -7.91 2.86 -5.92
N LYS A 44 -6.85 3.15 -5.15
CA LYS A 44 -6.26 4.48 -5.07
C LYS A 44 -5.64 4.97 -6.37
N LEU A 45 -4.97 4.08 -7.10
CA LEU A 45 -4.39 4.41 -8.42
C LEU A 45 -5.48 4.73 -9.45
N VAL A 46 -6.58 3.97 -9.46
CA VAL A 46 -7.75 4.25 -10.32
C VAL A 46 -8.37 5.61 -10.00
N GLU A 47 -8.49 5.95 -8.72
CA GLU A 47 -8.99 7.26 -8.29
C GLU A 47 -8.04 8.40 -8.69
N ALA A 48 -6.72 8.17 -8.63
CA ALA A 48 -5.71 9.16 -9.01
C ALA A 48 -5.66 9.40 -10.53
N ASP A 49 -5.78 8.33 -11.31
CA ASP A 49 -5.92 8.33 -12.78
C ASP A 49 -7.15 9.15 -13.17
N ALA A 50 -8.33 8.80 -12.65
CA ALA A 50 -9.56 9.55 -12.91
C ALA A 50 -9.50 11.04 -12.50
N ALA A 51 -8.70 11.37 -11.47
CA ALA A 51 -8.54 12.74 -11.00
C ALA A 51 -7.64 13.61 -11.89
N ASP A 52 -6.80 13.01 -12.74
CA ASP A 52 -6.02 13.78 -13.72
C ASP A 52 -6.80 14.14 -15.00
N GLY A 53 -7.99 13.54 -15.15
CA GLY A 53 -8.90 13.75 -16.26
C GLY A 53 -8.77 12.70 -17.38
N ALA A 54 -7.87 11.73 -17.25
CA ALA A 54 -7.73 10.57 -18.12
C ALA A 54 -8.11 9.28 -17.38
N THR A 55 -8.31 8.19 -18.13
CA THR A 55 -8.50 6.86 -17.54
C THR A 55 -7.72 5.84 -18.36
N ASP A 56 -6.43 6.11 -18.53
CA ASP A 56 -5.49 5.39 -19.38
C ASP A 56 -4.43 4.62 -18.58
N LYS A 57 -4.56 4.62 -17.24
CA LYS A 57 -3.60 4.05 -16.29
C LYS A 57 -2.27 4.82 -16.25
N VAL A 58 -2.27 6.07 -16.67
CA VAL A 58 -1.12 6.96 -16.65
C VAL A 58 -1.48 8.19 -15.82
N VAL A 59 -1.02 8.20 -14.56
CA VAL A 59 -1.19 9.35 -13.68
C VAL A 59 -0.19 10.42 -14.09
N SER A 60 -0.65 11.35 -14.92
CA SER A 60 0.17 12.41 -15.52
C SER A 60 0.56 13.49 -14.51
N LYS A 61 -0.22 13.65 -13.44
CA LYS A 61 0.09 14.57 -12.33
C LYS A 61 1.09 13.96 -11.36
N CYS A 62 1.93 14.80 -10.75
CA CYS A 62 2.95 14.35 -9.82
C CYS A 62 2.34 13.69 -8.57
N ALA A 63 2.49 12.37 -8.43
CA ALA A 63 2.02 11.64 -7.26
C ALA A 63 2.73 12.07 -5.97
N GLY A 64 4.03 12.39 -6.05
CA GLY A 64 4.81 12.90 -4.90
C GLY A 64 4.30 14.25 -4.36
N CYS A 65 3.69 15.08 -5.22
CA CYS A 65 3.13 16.38 -4.86
C CYS A 65 1.61 16.35 -4.64
N SER A 66 1.02 15.17 -4.42
CA SER A 66 -0.43 14.99 -4.25
C SER A 66 -1.26 15.50 -5.43
N LEU A 67 -0.79 15.23 -6.66
CA LEU A 67 -1.45 15.59 -7.92
C LEU A 67 -1.68 17.10 -8.14
N ARG A 68 -0.98 17.96 -7.38
CA ARG A 68 -1.15 19.43 -7.44
C ARG A 68 -0.39 20.10 -8.58
N MET A 69 0.46 19.36 -9.27
CA MET A 69 1.26 19.84 -10.39
C MET A 69 1.48 18.74 -11.40
N ASP A 70 1.86 19.11 -12.61
CA ASP A 70 2.19 18.18 -13.68
C ASP A 70 3.48 17.41 -13.36
N GLY A 71 3.46 16.11 -13.64
CA GLY A 71 4.64 15.27 -13.65
C GLY A 71 5.22 15.18 -15.06
N SER A 72 6.46 14.70 -15.14
CA SER A 72 7.11 14.35 -16.40
C SER A 72 7.31 12.84 -16.49
N ASP A 73 7.27 12.34 -17.72
CA ASP A 73 7.62 10.98 -18.10
C ASP A 73 9.11 10.66 -17.86
N GLU A 74 9.99 11.66 -17.82
CA GLU A 74 11.41 11.51 -17.48
C GLU A 74 11.64 10.85 -16.12
N TYR A 75 10.72 11.07 -15.17
CA TYR A 75 10.79 10.51 -13.82
C TYR A 75 9.70 9.47 -13.55
N ALA A 76 9.14 8.86 -14.59
CA ALA A 76 8.03 7.91 -14.46
C ALA A 76 8.41 6.64 -13.68
N LEU A 77 7.43 6.09 -12.96
CA LEU A 77 7.56 4.82 -12.24
C LEU A 77 6.29 3.97 -12.43
N THR A 78 6.47 2.68 -12.70
CA THR A 78 5.36 1.75 -12.85
C THR A 78 5.05 1.02 -11.53
N ALA A 79 3.82 1.11 -11.06
CA ALA A 79 3.34 0.42 -9.85
C ALA A 79 1.99 -0.25 -10.10
N HIS A 80 1.88 -1.55 -9.82
CA HIS A 80 0.63 -2.32 -9.96
C HIS A 80 -0.05 -2.21 -11.35
N GLY A 81 0.73 -1.97 -12.41
CA GLY A 81 0.24 -1.80 -13.78
C GLY A 81 -0.22 -0.39 -14.15
N PHE A 82 0.05 0.60 -13.29
CA PHE A 82 -0.14 2.03 -13.56
C PHE A 82 1.22 2.70 -13.73
N THR A 83 1.28 3.70 -14.60
CA THR A 83 2.45 4.58 -14.75
C THR A 83 2.20 5.86 -13.98
N LEU A 84 3.10 6.20 -13.06
CA LEU A 84 3.04 7.40 -12.24
C LEU A 84 4.11 8.39 -12.73
N HIS A 85 3.73 9.60 -13.08
CA HIS A 85 4.68 10.66 -13.42
C HIS A 85 5.07 11.47 -12.18
N PHE A 86 6.29 12.03 -12.21
CA PHE A 86 6.82 12.81 -11.10
C PHE A 86 7.46 14.09 -11.64
N CYS A 87 7.40 15.17 -10.86
CA CYS A 87 7.95 16.46 -11.26
C CYS A 87 9.49 16.55 -11.10
N SER A 88 10.07 15.65 -10.31
CA SER A 88 11.51 15.59 -10.07
C SER A 88 11.95 14.19 -9.66
N GLU A 89 13.25 13.92 -9.83
CA GLU A 89 13.87 12.68 -9.34
C GLU A 89 13.67 12.48 -7.83
N GLU A 90 13.78 13.55 -7.03
CA GLU A 90 13.56 13.48 -5.58
C GLU A 90 12.15 13.00 -5.24
N CYS A 91 11.13 13.47 -5.98
CA CYS A 91 9.75 13.01 -5.79
C CYS A 91 9.61 11.53 -6.14
N ARG A 92 10.18 11.10 -7.27
CA ARG A 92 10.22 9.68 -7.67
C ARG A 92 10.86 8.83 -6.59
N ASP A 93 12.05 9.19 -6.12
CA ASP A 93 12.84 8.38 -5.19
C ASP A 93 12.18 8.29 -3.82
N ARG A 94 11.64 9.40 -3.32
CA ARG A 94 10.88 9.39 -2.07
C ARG A 94 9.66 8.48 -2.17
N PHE A 95 8.98 8.48 -3.30
CA PHE A 95 7.80 7.65 -3.54
C PHE A 95 8.16 6.17 -3.75
N HIS A 96 9.28 5.87 -4.41
CA HIS A 96 9.78 4.51 -4.63
C HIS A 96 10.13 3.81 -3.31
N LYS A 97 10.70 4.54 -2.33
CA LYS A 97 11.11 3.95 -1.04
C LYS A 97 10.01 3.17 -0.33
N ASP A 98 8.75 3.60 -0.43
CA ASP A 98 7.60 2.88 0.12
C ASP A 98 6.37 3.10 -0.77
N LEU A 99 6.35 2.46 -1.95
CA LEU A 99 5.29 2.62 -2.94
C LEU A 99 3.91 2.35 -2.39
N THR A 100 3.76 1.25 -1.65
CA THR A 100 2.47 0.81 -1.11
C THR A 100 1.92 1.88 -0.17
N ARG A 101 2.74 2.34 0.77
CA ARG A 101 2.31 3.36 1.73
C ARG A 101 2.10 4.71 1.06
N ALA A 102 2.99 5.11 0.15
CA ALA A 102 2.90 6.39 -0.54
C ALA A 102 1.62 6.50 -1.39
N ILE A 103 1.19 5.40 -2.04
CA ILE A 103 -0.07 5.35 -2.79
C ILE A 103 -1.28 5.39 -1.85
N LEU A 104 -1.23 4.66 -0.73
CA LEU A 104 -2.34 4.67 0.24
C LEU A 104 -2.49 6.04 0.94
N ASP A 105 -1.39 6.74 1.18
CA ASP A 105 -1.35 8.08 1.77
C ASP A 105 -1.56 9.20 0.73
N LEU A 106 -1.66 8.85 -0.57
CA LEU A 106 -1.85 9.82 -1.65
C LEU A 106 -3.17 10.57 -1.45
N LYS A 107 -3.06 11.91 -1.37
CA LYS A 107 -4.22 12.80 -1.30
C LYS A 107 -4.65 13.15 -2.71
N ILE A 108 -5.74 12.53 -3.14
CA ILE A 108 -6.34 12.79 -4.44
C ILE A 108 -7.33 13.94 -4.26
N PRO A 109 -7.12 15.09 -4.93
CA PRO A 109 -8.12 16.16 -4.93
C PRO A 109 -9.39 15.64 -5.61
N LYS A 110 -10.54 15.91 -4.99
CA LYS A 110 -11.83 15.58 -5.62
C LYS A 110 -12.03 16.49 -6.84
N PRO A 111 -12.60 15.96 -7.93
CA PRO A 111 -12.99 16.75 -9.10
C PRO A 111 -14.02 17.83 -8.74
#